data_AF-A0A956P3P2-F1
#
_entry.id   AF-A0A956P3P2-F1
#
_cell.length_a   1.000
_cell.length_b   1.000
_cell.length_c   1.000
_cell.angle_alpha   90.00
_cell.angle_beta   90.00
_cell.angle_gamma   90.00
#
_symmetry.space_group_name_H-M   'P 1'
#
loop_
_entity.id
_entity.type
_entity.pdbx_description
1 polymer ?
#
loop_
_entity_poly.entity_id
_entity_poly.type
_entity_poly.pdbx_seq_one_letter_code
_entity_poly.pdbx_strand_id
1 'polypeptide(L)'
;PGLAHVQNPEVAANVPLANANLTDDGSSCAACHEGTHHPFVEQWKLSRHSQVESHTVGNASCASCHEGKTALLRFSGQDPVFRDKGDTEPWPTTCTVCHDPHADRNPGQLRLPVDNPDPEVNLCMQCHLRKIEPSGGSSRGNAPHAPQGAAVVGLAGYRPAGFVSPEDEIVSTHGSEANPRLCATCHVNKFTVNDAQGGFVFQAVGHTFGALPCVDGQGVPTGNSGCDYNTTSRTFASCVGAGCHATQAVASTALFSLRTQMNQLADQLWIDSNNNETIDAAPTDGGMLAIIKRDIPGAINPSDNVISPADGAEFNVKLFGEGRYGNGDKSLAVHNPFLAKALLAANITELQQTYGVSLRDPGVAGLVQESIDAVRRRQPGLFRTGHGR
;
A
#
# COMPACT_ATOMS: atom_id res chain seq x y z
N PRO A 1 -27.19 30.48 0.48
CA PRO A 1 -26.08 30.18 -0.46
C PRO A 1 -26.53 29.39 -1.71
N GLY A 2 -27.23 28.26 -1.56
CA GLY A 2 -27.61 27.40 -2.69
C GLY A 2 -28.41 28.10 -3.80
N LEU A 3 -29.45 28.87 -3.45
CA LEU A 3 -30.24 29.60 -4.46
C LEU A 3 -29.43 30.67 -5.20
N ALA A 4 -28.57 31.42 -4.49
CA ALA A 4 -27.70 32.43 -5.09
C ALA A 4 -26.66 31.82 -6.04
N HIS A 5 -26.13 30.63 -5.69
CA HIS A 5 -25.25 29.86 -6.56
C HIS A 5 -25.97 29.40 -7.82
N VAL A 6 -27.16 28.80 -7.69
CA VAL A 6 -27.95 28.33 -8.84
C VAL A 6 -28.32 29.50 -9.77
N GLN A 7 -28.61 30.67 -9.20
CA GLN A 7 -28.95 31.86 -9.98
C GLN A 7 -27.73 32.52 -10.65
N ASN A 8 -26.55 32.44 -10.03
CA ASN A 8 -25.33 33.10 -10.51
C ASN A 8 -24.09 32.25 -10.15
N PRO A 9 -23.85 31.13 -10.87
CA PRO A 9 -22.83 30.14 -10.50
C PRO A 9 -21.40 30.65 -10.69
N GLU A 10 -21.20 31.59 -11.62
CA GLU A 10 -19.90 32.17 -11.96
C GLU A 10 -19.38 33.17 -10.91
N VAL A 11 -20.25 33.64 -10.00
CA VAL A 11 -19.84 34.55 -8.93
C VAL A 11 -19.19 33.73 -7.83
N ALA A 12 -17.87 33.85 -7.68
CA ALA A 12 -17.08 33.10 -6.70
C ALA A 12 -17.64 33.18 -5.26
N ALA A 13 -18.15 34.34 -4.86
CA ALA A 13 -18.77 34.53 -3.54
C ALA A 13 -20.09 33.75 -3.34
N ASN A 14 -20.72 33.29 -4.41
CA ASN A 14 -21.93 32.49 -4.36
C ASN A 14 -21.65 30.99 -4.29
N VAL A 15 -20.43 30.55 -4.61
CA VAL A 15 -20.06 29.12 -4.57
C VAL A 15 -20.18 28.60 -3.13
N PRO A 16 -21.04 27.61 -2.86
CA PRO A 16 -21.20 27.07 -1.53
C PRO A 16 -19.90 26.37 -1.10
N LEU A 17 -19.48 26.63 0.13
CA LEU A 17 -18.34 25.91 0.69
C LEU A 17 -18.75 24.47 1.00
N ALA A 18 -17.91 23.51 0.60
CA ALA A 18 -18.09 22.12 0.96
C ALA A 18 -18.01 21.98 2.49
N ASN A 19 -18.91 21.18 3.07
CA ASN A 19 -18.73 20.65 4.41
C ASN A 19 -17.84 19.41 4.29
N ALA A 20 -16.59 19.56 4.69
CA ALA A 20 -15.58 18.55 4.46
C ALA A 20 -15.58 17.48 5.58
N ASN A 21 -16.21 17.79 6.72
CA ASN A 21 -16.58 16.81 7.74
C ASN A 21 -17.85 16.05 7.31
N LEU A 22 -17.96 14.80 7.74
CA LEU A 22 -19.08 13.90 7.42
C LEU A 22 -20.12 13.81 8.54
N THR A 23 -20.14 14.78 9.47
CA THR A 23 -21.02 14.79 10.66
C THR A 23 -22.33 15.54 10.47
N ASP A 24 -22.49 16.26 9.36
CA ASP A 24 -23.70 17.04 9.06
C ASP A 24 -24.58 16.29 8.04
N ASP A 25 -25.67 15.70 8.55
CA ASP A 25 -26.60 14.87 7.77
C ASP A 25 -27.41 15.66 6.71
N GLY A 26 -27.34 17.00 6.71
CA GLY A 26 -28.09 17.84 5.76
C GLY A 26 -27.22 18.51 4.70
N SER A 27 -25.90 18.45 4.80
CA SER A 27 -25.01 19.24 3.93
C SER A 27 -23.60 18.69 3.73
N SER A 28 -23.28 17.52 4.28
CA SER A 28 -22.03 16.81 3.99
C SER A 28 -22.18 15.87 2.78
N CYS A 29 -21.06 15.31 2.32
CA CYS A 29 -21.08 14.25 1.30
C CYS A 29 -21.96 13.07 1.75
N ALA A 30 -22.05 12.82 3.06
CA ALA A 30 -22.81 11.70 3.62
C ALA A 30 -24.31 11.84 3.41
N ALA A 31 -24.84 13.05 3.31
CA ALA A 31 -26.27 13.29 3.10
C ALA A 31 -26.81 12.73 1.77
N CYS A 32 -25.93 12.54 0.77
CA CYS A 32 -26.33 12.14 -0.59
C CYS A 32 -25.60 10.89 -1.11
N HIS A 33 -24.43 10.56 -0.59
CA HIS A 33 -23.57 9.47 -1.08
C HIS A 33 -23.62 8.23 -0.17
N GLU A 34 -24.84 7.79 0.09
CA GLU A 34 -25.19 6.65 0.94
C GLU A 34 -26.18 5.69 0.25
N GLY A 35 -26.46 4.57 0.90
CA GLY A 35 -27.44 3.58 0.46
C GLY A 35 -26.87 2.53 -0.52
N THR A 36 -27.71 1.59 -0.95
CA THR A 36 -27.27 0.35 -1.62
C THR A 36 -26.72 0.55 -3.04
N HIS A 37 -27.11 1.62 -3.73
CA HIS A 37 -26.65 1.94 -5.09
C HIS A 37 -25.38 2.81 -5.11
N HIS A 38 -25.16 3.62 -4.06
CA HIS A 38 -24.03 4.53 -3.94
C HIS A 38 -23.44 4.53 -2.52
N PRO A 39 -22.99 3.37 -2.00
CA PRO A 39 -22.60 3.19 -0.59
C PRO A 39 -21.19 3.76 -0.29
N PHE A 40 -20.91 4.98 -0.72
CA PHE A 40 -19.57 5.58 -0.58
C PHE A 40 -19.23 5.77 0.89
N VAL A 41 -20.18 6.28 1.68
CA VAL A 41 -19.96 6.56 3.11
C VAL A 41 -19.88 5.28 3.92
N GLU A 42 -20.74 4.31 3.66
CA GLU A 42 -20.74 3.02 4.34
C GLU A 42 -19.43 2.27 4.07
N GLN A 43 -18.96 2.27 2.82
CA GLN A 43 -17.68 1.65 2.50
C GLN A 43 -16.49 2.42 3.09
N TRP A 44 -16.51 3.75 3.06
CA TRP A 44 -15.48 4.58 3.68
C TRP A 44 -15.38 4.32 5.19
N LYS A 45 -16.53 4.19 5.90
CA LYS A 45 -16.60 3.87 7.33
C LYS A 45 -15.97 2.51 7.68
N LEU A 46 -15.88 1.59 6.72
CA LEU A 46 -15.19 0.29 6.87
C LEU A 46 -13.67 0.38 6.65
N SER A 47 -13.17 1.53 6.20
CA SER A 47 -11.75 1.75 5.94
C SER A 47 -11.03 2.37 7.14
N ARG A 48 -9.69 2.33 7.14
CA ARG A 48 -8.90 3.07 8.12
C ARG A 48 -8.86 4.57 7.86
N HIS A 49 -9.19 5.02 6.65
CA HIS A 49 -9.28 6.44 6.34
C HIS A 49 -10.42 7.14 7.10
N SER A 50 -11.40 6.40 7.63
CA SER A 50 -12.45 6.97 8.47
C SER A 50 -12.07 7.14 9.94
N GLN A 51 -10.84 6.82 10.30
CA GLN A 51 -10.37 6.83 11.68
C GLN A 51 -9.35 7.94 11.89
N VAL A 52 -9.44 8.62 13.03
CA VAL A 52 -8.44 9.58 13.49
C VAL A 52 -7.43 8.85 14.35
N GLU A 53 -6.15 8.94 13.97
CA GLU A 53 -5.04 8.38 14.75
C GLU A 53 -4.52 9.42 15.74
N SER A 54 -5.14 9.51 16.92
CA SER A 54 -4.92 10.60 17.90
C SER A 54 -3.45 10.87 18.25
N HIS A 55 -2.62 9.82 18.31
CA HIS A 55 -1.19 9.93 18.63
C HIS A 55 -0.34 10.59 17.52
N THR A 56 -0.89 10.75 16.32
CA THR A 56 -0.19 11.31 15.15
C THR A 56 -0.55 12.76 14.87
N VAL A 57 -1.76 13.20 15.25
CA VAL A 57 -2.33 14.50 14.89
C VAL A 57 -1.50 15.68 15.43
N GLY A 58 -0.91 15.53 16.61
CA GLY A 58 -0.06 16.58 17.22
C GLY A 58 1.33 16.72 16.59
N ASN A 59 1.74 15.81 15.70
CA ASN A 59 3.05 15.85 15.05
C ASN A 59 2.90 16.29 13.59
N ALA A 60 3.42 17.47 13.25
CA ALA A 60 3.31 18.02 11.89
C ALA A 60 3.80 17.07 10.79
N SER A 61 4.84 16.27 11.07
CA SER A 61 5.37 15.30 10.10
C SER A 61 4.45 14.10 9.86
N CYS A 62 3.50 13.84 10.76
CA CYS A 62 2.52 12.76 10.65
C CYS A 62 1.13 13.29 10.25
N ALA A 63 0.75 14.48 10.75
CA ALA A 63 -0.55 15.11 10.50
C ALA A 63 -0.83 15.28 9.00
N SER A 64 0.20 15.54 8.18
CA SER A 64 0.06 15.68 6.72
C SER A 64 -0.52 14.47 5.98
N CYS A 65 -0.60 13.31 6.64
CA CYS A 65 -1.27 12.10 6.14
C CYS A 65 -2.40 11.62 7.05
N HIS A 66 -2.30 11.81 8.37
CA HIS A 66 -3.19 11.21 9.36
C HIS A 66 -4.26 12.15 9.94
N GLU A 67 -4.30 13.40 9.48
CA GLU A 67 -5.31 14.38 9.87
C GLU A 67 -5.87 15.03 8.60
N GLY A 68 -7.20 15.03 8.46
CA GLY A 68 -7.86 15.41 7.22
C GLY A 68 -7.57 16.84 6.72
N LYS A 69 -7.28 17.81 7.59
CA LYS A 69 -7.18 19.25 7.26
C LYS A 69 -5.82 19.45 6.65
N THR A 70 -4.82 18.89 7.31
CA THR A 70 -3.42 18.93 6.91
C THR A 70 -3.21 18.09 5.65
N ALA A 71 -3.87 16.93 5.55
CA ALA A 71 -3.87 16.14 4.30
C ALA A 71 -4.56 16.89 3.15
N LEU A 72 -5.72 17.50 3.39
CA LEU A 72 -6.42 18.32 2.39
C LEU A 72 -5.56 19.50 1.93
N LEU A 73 -4.90 20.20 2.86
CA LEU A 73 -3.96 21.29 2.56
C LEU A 73 -2.82 20.80 1.66
N ARG A 74 -2.21 19.66 2.02
CA ARG A 74 -1.16 19.03 1.22
C ARG A 74 -1.63 18.74 -0.20
N PHE A 75 -2.82 18.16 -0.36
CA PHE A 75 -3.33 17.71 -1.66
C PHE A 75 -3.85 18.88 -2.52
N SER A 76 -4.28 19.96 -1.88
CA SER A 76 -4.77 21.15 -2.57
C SER A 76 -3.63 22.04 -3.09
N GLY A 77 -2.43 21.94 -2.49
CA GLY A 77 -1.28 22.81 -2.81
C GLY A 77 -1.47 24.27 -2.38
N GLN A 78 -2.61 24.60 -1.79
CA GLN A 78 -3.01 25.92 -1.34
C GLN A 78 -3.95 25.76 -0.15
N ASP A 79 -4.13 26.83 0.62
CA ASP A 79 -5.02 26.84 1.78
C ASP A 79 -6.49 26.62 1.36
N PRO A 80 -7.07 25.43 1.62
CA PRO A 80 -8.37 25.07 1.10
C PRO A 80 -9.47 25.87 1.82
N VAL A 81 -10.55 26.18 1.11
CA VAL A 81 -11.71 26.91 1.65
C VAL A 81 -12.88 25.93 1.76
N PHE A 82 -13.28 25.63 3.00
CA PHE A 82 -14.36 24.72 3.34
C PHE A 82 -15.08 25.27 4.58
N ARG A 83 -16.33 24.86 4.80
CA ARG A 83 -17.23 25.46 5.80
C ARG A 83 -16.70 25.32 7.23
N ASP A 84 -16.11 24.18 7.53
CA ASP A 84 -15.70 23.68 8.83
C ASP A 84 -14.19 23.84 9.09
N LYS A 85 -13.56 24.78 8.38
CA LYS A 85 -12.14 25.10 8.49
C LYS A 85 -11.72 25.59 9.86
N GLY A 86 -12.61 26.28 10.57
CA GLY A 86 -12.35 26.80 11.92
C GLY A 86 -12.43 25.75 13.02
N ASP A 87 -12.89 24.54 12.72
CA ASP A 87 -13.09 23.50 13.72
C ASP A 87 -11.76 23.05 14.31
N THR A 88 -11.68 22.93 15.64
CA THR A 88 -10.46 22.50 16.34
C THR A 88 -10.33 20.99 16.46
N GLU A 89 -11.43 20.26 16.27
CA GLU A 89 -11.43 18.81 16.36
C GLU A 89 -10.70 18.19 15.17
N PRO A 90 -9.81 17.21 15.41
CA PRO A 90 -9.26 16.39 14.36
C PRO A 90 -10.37 15.58 13.68
N TRP A 91 -10.32 15.56 12.36
CA TRP A 91 -11.18 14.75 11.51
C TRP A 91 -10.37 13.72 10.71
N PRO A 92 -11.01 12.61 10.32
CA PRO A 92 -10.37 11.58 9.53
C PRO A 92 -10.07 12.04 8.10
N THR A 93 -9.44 11.20 7.29
CA THR A 93 -9.28 11.43 5.85
C THR A 93 -10.63 11.25 5.13
N THR A 94 -11.40 12.33 5.02
CA THR A 94 -12.74 12.35 4.43
C THR A 94 -12.72 12.45 2.90
N CYS A 95 -13.90 12.42 2.28
CA CYS A 95 -14.09 12.47 0.82
C CYS A 95 -13.37 13.67 0.17
N THR A 96 -13.41 14.84 0.80
CA THR A 96 -12.86 16.09 0.26
C THR A 96 -11.34 16.11 0.19
N VAL A 97 -10.65 15.26 0.95
CA VAL A 97 -9.19 15.10 0.85
C VAL A 97 -8.81 14.61 -0.54
N CYS A 98 -9.56 13.66 -1.09
CA CYS A 98 -9.31 13.10 -2.41
C CYS A 98 -10.07 13.84 -3.52
N HIS A 99 -11.27 14.33 -3.23
CA HIS A 99 -12.18 14.93 -4.20
C HIS A 99 -12.32 16.45 -4.02
N ASP A 100 -12.33 17.18 -5.14
CA ASP A 100 -12.67 18.59 -5.18
C ASP A 100 -14.04 18.79 -5.84
N PRO A 101 -15.12 19.02 -5.07
CA PRO A 101 -16.46 19.15 -5.64
C PRO A 101 -16.60 20.34 -6.61
N HIS A 102 -15.63 21.25 -6.64
CA HIS A 102 -15.60 22.42 -7.53
C HIS A 102 -14.50 22.36 -8.59
N ALA A 103 -13.79 21.23 -8.73
CA ALA A 103 -12.80 21.06 -9.79
C ALA A 103 -13.02 19.77 -10.59
N ASP A 104 -12.73 19.85 -11.89
CA ASP A 104 -12.75 18.71 -12.81
C ASP A 104 -11.37 18.50 -13.45
N ARG A 105 -10.33 18.54 -12.62
CA ARG A 105 -8.93 18.40 -13.07
C ARG A 105 -8.59 16.96 -13.45
N ASN A 106 -9.23 16.01 -12.78
CA ASN A 106 -9.05 14.57 -12.98
C ASN A 106 -10.41 13.86 -12.90
N PRO A 107 -10.60 12.74 -13.60
CA PRO A 107 -11.87 12.00 -13.60
C PRO A 107 -12.40 11.70 -12.20
N GLY A 108 -13.70 11.93 -11.99
CA GLY A 108 -14.33 11.77 -10.68
C GLY A 108 -13.95 12.87 -9.69
N GLN A 109 -13.58 14.05 -10.19
CA GLN A 109 -13.23 15.22 -9.39
C GLN A 109 -12.01 14.99 -8.46
N LEU A 110 -11.07 14.13 -8.84
CA LEU A 110 -9.90 13.87 -8.01
C LEU A 110 -8.95 15.08 -7.99
N ARG A 111 -8.35 15.37 -6.83
CA ARG A 111 -7.36 16.45 -6.69
C ARG A 111 -6.06 16.16 -7.42
N LEU A 112 -5.68 14.88 -7.45
CA LEU A 112 -4.46 14.37 -8.06
C LEU A 112 -4.79 13.15 -8.95
N PRO A 113 -3.97 12.88 -9.99
CA PRO A 113 -4.15 11.71 -10.85
C PRO A 113 -3.92 10.40 -10.08
N VAL A 114 -4.53 9.32 -10.57
CA VAL A 114 -4.30 7.93 -10.08
C VAL A 114 -3.63 7.05 -11.13
N ASP A 115 -3.49 7.58 -12.34
CA ASP A 115 -2.94 6.95 -13.54
C ASP A 115 -1.51 7.40 -13.86
N ASN A 116 -0.94 8.29 -13.06
CA ASN A 116 0.46 8.70 -13.16
C ASN A 116 1.33 7.87 -12.21
N PRO A 117 2.37 7.16 -12.69
CA PRO A 117 3.27 6.37 -11.84
C PRO A 117 4.25 7.22 -11.03
N ASP A 118 4.41 8.50 -11.33
CA ASP A 118 5.24 9.40 -10.54
C ASP A 118 4.65 9.52 -9.11
N PRO A 119 5.38 9.04 -8.09
CA PRO A 119 4.88 9.00 -6.73
C PRO A 119 4.72 10.40 -6.12
N GLU A 120 5.34 11.43 -6.69
CA GLU A 120 5.20 12.82 -6.23
C GLU A 120 3.86 13.45 -6.61
N VAL A 121 3.18 12.91 -7.63
CA VAL A 121 1.90 13.44 -8.14
C VAL A 121 0.75 12.44 -8.06
N ASN A 122 1.02 11.15 -7.85
CA ASN A 122 -0.04 10.15 -7.67
C ASN A 122 -0.80 10.38 -6.35
N LEU A 123 -2.14 10.41 -6.44
CA LEU A 123 -3.04 10.67 -5.32
C LEU A 123 -2.79 9.74 -4.12
N CYS A 124 -2.64 8.44 -4.38
CA CYS A 124 -2.50 7.44 -3.32
C CYS A 124 -1.12 7.52 -2.68
N MET A 125 -0.09 7.78 -3.48
CA MET A 125 1.31 7.76 -3.04
C MET A 125 1.69 8.98 -2.21
N GLN A 126 0.89 10.05 -2.20
CA GLN A 126 1.10 11.20 -1.29
C GLN A 126 1.26 10.77 0.17
N CYS A 127 0.45 9.80 0.64
CA CYS A 127 0.54 9.28 1.99
C CYS A 127 1.32 7.96 2.05
N HIS A 128 1.22 7.15 0.99
CA HIS A 128 1.78 5.79 0.93
C HIS A 128 3.18 5.73 0.30
N LEU A 129 4.07 6.64 0.70
CA LEU A 129 5.45 6.74 0.21
C LEU A 129 6.41 7.20 1.31
N ARG A 130 6.36 6.56 2.48
CA ARG A 130 7.20 6.94 3.62
C ARG A 130 8.16 5.80 3.99
N LYS A 131 9.33 6.17 4.53
CA LYS A 131 10.44 5.27 4.89
C LYS A 131 10.57 4.07 3.93
N ILE A 132 10.98 4.36 2.70
CA ILE A 132 11.00 3.38 1.61
C ILE A 132 12.32 2.60 1.54
N GLU A 133 13.33 3.04 2.27
CA GLU A 133 14.67 2.46 2.37
C GLU A 133 15.17 2.54 3.83
N PRO A 134 16.15 1.71 4.25
CA PRO A 134 16.75 1.85 5.57
C PRO A 134 17.52 3.16 5.69
N SER A 135 17.51 3.74 6.89
CA SER A 135 18.19 5.00 7.19
C SER A 135 18.92 4.88 8.52
N GLY A 136 20.22 5.17 8.55
CA GLY A 136 21.01 5.17 9.77
C GLY A 136 20.55 6.23 10.78
N GLY A 137 20.90 6.04 12.05
CA GLY A 137 20.56 6.95 13.14
C GLY A 137 19.08 6.98 13.50
N SER A 138 18.30 5.97 13.07
CA SER A 138 16.86 5.94 13.33
C SER A 138 16.56 5.41 14.72
N SER A 139 16.03 6.26 15.60
CA SER A 139 15.52 5.85 16.92
C SER A 139 14.36 4.86 16.87
N ARG A 140 13.76 4.64 15.68
CA ARG A 140 12.65 3.71 15.43
C ARG A 140 13.08 2.44 14.70
N GLY A 141 14.39 2.21 14.54
CA GLY A 141 14.89 1.04 13.84
C GLY A 141 14.89 1.16 12.31
N ASN A 142 15.43 0.13 11.65
CA ASN A 142 15.38 -0.08 10.21
C ASN A 142 14.02 -0.66 9.79
N ALA A 143 12.96 0.09 10.06
CA ALA A 143 11.59 -0.34 9.84
C ALA A 143 10.91 0.50 8.74
N PRO A 144 10.35 -0.14 7.69
CA PRO A 144 9.59 0.55 6.64
C PRO A 144 8.30 1.16 7.21
N HIS A 145 7.74 2.19 6.58
CA HIS A 145 6.48 2.76 7.07
C HIS A 145 5.66 3.37 5.95
N ALA A 146 4.56 2.71 5.58
CA ALA A 146 3.77 3.07 4.40
C ALA A 146 4.59 3.10 3.08
N PRO A 147 5.29 2.00 2.72
CA PRO A 147 6.15 1.96 1.55
C PRO A 147 5.42 1.56 0.25
N GLN A 148 4.08 1.50 0.25
CA GLN A 148 3.30 0.82 -0.79
C GLN A 148 3.51 1.43 -2.19
N GLY A 149 3.53 2.76 -2.30
CA GLY A 149 3.78 3.46 -3.57
C GLY A 149 5.13 3.07 -4.16
N ALA A 150 6.20 3.17 -3.35
CA ALA A 150 7.54 2.79 -3.75
C ALA A 150 7.66 1.29 -4.07
N ALA A 151 6.92 0.42 -3.38
CA ALA A 151 6.90 -1.00 -3.70
C ALA A 151 6.30 -1.23 -5.10
N VAL A 152 5.15 -0.62 -5.39
CA VAL A 152 4.46 -0.72 -6.69
C VAL A 152 5.37 -0.27 -7.83
N VAL A 153 6.04 0.89 -7.69
CA VAL A 153 6.89 1.46 -8.75
C VAL A 153 8.34 0.95 -8.73
N GLY A 154 8.68 0.01 -7.85
CA GLY A 154 9.98 -0.66 -7.88
C GLY A 154 11.12 0.06 -7.15
N LEU A 155 10.82 1.11 -6.37
CA LEU A 155 11.79 1.93 -5.63
C LEU A 155 12.04 1.47 -4.19
N ALA A 156 11.13 0.68 -3.59
CA ALA A 156 11.25 0.32 -2.18
C ALA A 156 12.36 -0.70 -1.89
N GLY A 157 12.93 -0.65 -0.69
CA GLY A 157 13.82 -1.65 -0.13
C GLY A 157 15.30 -1.31 -0.22
N TYR A 158 16.09 -1.97 0.62
CA TYR A 158 17.53 -1.98 0.53
C TYR A 158 18.01 -2.75 -0.71
N ARG A 159 19.08 -2.29 -1.36
CA ARG A 159 19.71 -2.95 -2.52
C ARG A 159 21.03 -3.61 -2.07
N PRO A 160 21.10 -4.95 -1.94
CA PRO A 160 22.32 -5.66 -1.56
C PRO A 160 23.52 -5.37 -2.45
N ALA A 161 24.74 -5.53 -1.93
CA ALA A 161 25.96 -5.41 -2.72
C ALA A 161 25.93 -6.35 -3.93
N GLY A 162 26.20 -5.80 -5.13
CA GLY A 162 26.14 -6.57 -6.38
C GLY A 162 24.72 -6.86 -6.88
N PHE A 163 23.68 -6.27 -6.27
CA PHE A 163 22.33 -6.29 -6.82
C PHE A 163 22.28 -5.44 -8.10
N VAL A 164 22.34 -6.10 -9.25
CA VAL A 164 22.27 -5.44 -10.56
C VAL A 164 20.82 -5.42 -11.04
N SER A 165 20.21 -4.24 -11.00
CA SER A 165 19.03 -3.90 -11.79
C SER A 165 19.47 -2.90 -12.87
N PRO A 166 19.19 -3.14 -14.16
CA PRO A 166 19.68 -2.33 -15.29
C PRO A 166 18.92 -1.02 -15.43
N GLU A 167 17.81 -0.91 -14.72
CA GLU A 167 17.05 0.30 -14.44
C GLU A 167 17.03 0.38 -12.91
N ASP A 168 17.16 1.57 -12.32
CA ASP A 168 17.13 1.74 -10.85
C ASP A 168 15.78 1.27 -10.22
N GLU A 169 14.83 0.85 -11.07
CA GLU A 169 13.47 0.41 -10.76
C GLU A 169 13.19 -0.98 -11.37
N ILE A 170 12.78 -1.94 -10.54
CA ILE A 170 12.20 -3.20 -11.02
C ILE A 170 10.69 -2.99 -11.03
N VAL A 171 10.11 -2.52 -12.12
CA VAL A 171 8.66 -2.24 -12.18
C VAL A 171 7.88 -3.54 -12.38
N SER A 172 6.86 -3.77 -11.55
CA SER A 172 5.98 -4.94 -11.69
C SER A 172 4.90 -4.70 -12.76
N THR A 173 4.23 -5.77 -13.20
CA THR A 173 3.04 -5.63 -14.07
C THR A 173 1.90 -4.86 -13.39
N HIS A 174 1.89 -4.77 -12.06
CA HIS A 174 0.93 -3.98 -11.30
C HIS A 174 1.37 -2.52 -11.12
N GLY A 175 2.63 -2.18 -11.39
CA GLY A 175 3.16 -0.81 -11.36
C GLY A 175 3.46 -0.23 -12.74
N SER A 176 3.11 -0.92 -13.82
CA SER A 176 3.40 -0.51 -15.19
C SER A 176 2.14 -0.06 -15.94
N GLU A 177 2.29 0.32 -17.20
CA GLU A 177 1.19 0.67 -18.12
C GLU A 177 0.13 -0.44 -18.27
N ALA A 178 0.48 -1.70 -17.97
CA ALA A 178 -0.49 -2.79 -17.92
C ALA A 178 -1.55 -2.60 -16.82
N ASN A 179 -1.26 -1.76 -15.82
CA ASN A 179 -2.15 -1.32 -14.77
C ASN A 179 -2.33 0.22 -14.81
N PRO A 180 -3.19 0.74 -15.71
CA PRO A 180 -3.22 2.17 -16.02
C PRO A 180 -3.77 3.06 -14.90
N ARG A 181 -4.41 2.51 -13.86
CA ARG A 181 -4.86 3.29 -12.68
C ARG A 181 -4.15 2.88 -11.39
N LEU A 182 -3.05 2.14 -11.51
CA LEU A 182 -2.13 1.78 -10.43
C LEU A 182 -2.89 1.27 -9.19
N CYS A 183 -2.73 1.94 -8.04
CA CYS A 183 -3.39 1.60 -6.79
C CYS A 183 -4.92 1.53 -6.94
N ALA A 184 -5.52 2.47 -7.68
CA ALA A 184 -6.96 2.59 -7.80
C ALA A 184 -7.61 1.46 -8.62
N THR A 185 -6.88 0.80 -9.52
CA THR A 185 -7.38 -0.40 -10.23
C THR A 185 -7.77 -1.50 -9.27
N CYS A 186 -6.94 -1.75 -8.25
CA CYS A 186 -7.18 -2.82 -7.30
C CYS A 186 -8.01 -2.35 -6.10
N HIS A 187 -7.63 -1.21 -5.51
CA HIS A 187 -8.17 -0.76 -4.23
C HIS A 187 -9.50 0.00 -4.36
N VAL A 188 -9.80 0.60 -5.52
CA VAL A 188 -11.05 1.35 -5.77
C VAL A 188 -11.91 0.61 -6.81
N ASN A 189 -12.02 -0.70 -6.63
CA ASN A 189 -12.73 -1.57 -7.55
C ASN A 189 -14.26 -1.47 -7.37
N LYS A 190 -14.97 -1.34 -8.49
CA LYS A 190 -16.44 -1.29 -8.52
C LYS A 190 -16.99 -2.60 -9.09
N PHE A 191 -17.97 -3.18 -8.41
CA PHE A 191 -18.66 -4.38 -8.90
C PHE A 191 -20.09 -4.46 -8.35
N THR A 192 -20.97 -5.09 -9.10
CA THR A 192 -22.36 -5.32 -8.69
C THR A 192 -22.48 -6.68 -8.00
N VAL A 193 -23.19 -6.70 -6.88
CA VAL A 193 -23.56 -7.90 -6.14
C VAL A 193 -25.00 -8.23 -6.47
N ASN A 194 -25.23 -9.45 -6.96
CA ASN A 194 -26.56 -9.99 -7.22
C ASN A 194 -26.79 -11.22 -6.36
N ASP A 195 -28.05 -11.48 -6.01
CA ASP A 195 -28.46 -12.71 -5.35
C ASP A 195 -28.39 -13.94 -6.28
N ALA A 196 -28.71 -15.11 -5.76
CA ALA A 196 -28.69 -16.37 -6.53
C ALA A 196 -29.71 -16.40 -7.68
N GLN A 197 -30.71 -15.53 -7.67
CA GLN A 197 -31.74 -15.38 -8.70
C GLN A 197 -31.38 -14.28 -9.71
N GLY A 198 -30.24 -13.59 -9.53
CA GLY A 198 -29.79 -12.48 -10.36
C GLY A 198 -30.39 -11.13 -9.99
N GLY A 199 -31.14 -11.03 -8.88
CA GLY A 199 -31.66 -9.79 -8.35
C GLY A 199 -30.55 -8.92 -7.77
N PHE A 200 -30.62 -7.60 -8.00
CA PHE A 200 -29.66 -6.65 -7.44
C PHE A 200 -29.70 -6.66 -5.90
N VAL A 201 -28.53 -6.72 -5.27
CA VAL A 201 -28.36 -6.63 -3.82
C VAL A 201 -27.62 -5.35 -3.43
N PHE A 202 -26.47 -5.11 -4.05
CA PHE A 202 -25.57 -4.04 -3.63
C PHE A 202 -24.60 -3.61 -4.74
N GLN A 203 -24.27 -2.33 -4.81
CA GLN A 203 -23.24 -1.81 -5.70
C GLN A 203 -21.98 -1.50 -4.89
N ALA A 204 -20.93 -2.31 -5.03
CA ALA A 204 -19.64 -1.97 -4.45
C ALA A 204 -18.98 -0.82 -5.23
N VAL A 205 -18.51 0.19 -4.49
CA VAL A 205 -17.91 1.42 -5.06
C VAL A 205 -16.41 1.58 -4.78
N GLY A 206 -15.80 0.60 -4.11
CA GLY A 206 -14.36 0.52 -3.87
C GLY A 206 -13.83 1.39 -2.72
N HIS A 207 -14.69 2.04 -1.93
CA HIS A 207 -14.26 2.98 -0.88
C HIS A 207 -13.94 2.30 0.46
N THR A 208 -13.95 0.97 0.51
CA THR A 208 -13.29 0.23 1.60
C THR A 208 -11.77 0.27 1.44
N PHE A 209 -11.27 0.64 0.25
CA PHE A 209 -9.87 0.62 -0.17
C PHE A 209 -9.20 -0.76 -0.03
N GLY A 210 -9.99 -1.83 0.08
CA GLY A 210 -9.49 -3.20 0.05
C GLY A 210 -9.31 -3.68 -1.37
N ALA A 211 -8.09 -4.10 -1.73
CA ALA A 211 -7.88 -4.76 -3.02
C ALA A 211 -8.65 -6.08 -3.15
N LEU A 212 -8.79 -6.79 -2.03
CA LEU A 212 -9.44 -8.08 -1.88
C LEU A 212 -10.32 -8.06 -0.61
N PRO A 213 -11.42 -7.29 -0.57
CA PRO A 213 -12.21 -7.15 0.65
C PRO A 213 -12.83 -8.49 1.05
N CYS A 214 -13.02 -8.69 2.34
CA CYS A 214 -13.85 -9.76 2.88
C CYS A 214 -15.28 -9.56 2.39
N VAL A 215 -15.98 -10.66 2.13
CA VAL A 215 -17.38 -10.64 1.70
C VAL A 215 -18.25 -11.49 2.60
N ASP A 216 -19.53 -11.14 2.73
CA ASP A 216 -20.54 -11.98 3.38
C ASP A 216 -21.06 -13.09 2.45
N GLY A 217 -22.05 -13.85 2.92
CA GLY A 217 -22.66 -14.93 2.14
C GLY A 217 -23.38 -14.49 0.87
N GLN A 218 -23.66 -13.20 0.70
CA GLN A 218 -24.23 -12.64 -0.53
C GLN A 218 -23.16 -12.01 -1.43
N GLY A 219 -21.90 -11.90 -0.99
CA GLY A 219 -20.83 -11.26 -1.74
C GLY A 219 -20.66 -9.76 -1.44
N VAL A 220 -21.37 -9.23 -0.44
CA VAL A 220 -21.26 -7.80 -0.05
C VAL A 220 -19.98 -7.58 0.76
N PRO A 221 -19.17 -6.56 0.46
CA PRO A 221 -17.98 -6.23 1.24
C PRO A 221 -18.27 -5.97 2.72
N THR A 222 -17.52 -6.62 3.61
CA THR A 222 -17.65 -6.48 5.08
C THR A 222 -16.43 -5.85 5.75
N GLY A 223 -15.39 -5.54 4.98
CA GLY A 223 -14.13 -4.97 5.47
C GLY A 223 -12.91 -5.61 4.80
N ASN A 224 -11.72 -5.40 5.37
CA ASN A 224 -10.45 -5.81 4.74
C ASN A 224 -9.68 -6.90 5.49
N SER A 225 -10.07 -7.21 6.74
CA SER A 225 -9.31 -8.06 7.68
C SER A 225 -10.17 -9.16 8.28
N GLY A 226 -9.51 -10.20 8.83
CA GLY A 226 -10.17 -11.25 9.62
C GLY A 226 -10.80 -12.38 8.81
N CYS A 227 -10.51 -12.46 7.50
CA CYS A 227 -11.01 -13.53 6.63
C CYS A 227 -9.88 -14.11 5.76
N ASP A 228 -10.06 -15.36 5.35
CA ASP A 228 -9.09 -16.12 4.59
C ASP A 228 -8.87 -15.57 3.16
N TYR A 229 -7.70 -15.84 2.59
CA TYR A 229 -7.36 -15.45 1.21
C TYR A 229 -7.81 -16.50 0.19
N ASN A 230 -9.12 -16.75 0.13
CA ASN A 230 -9.75 -17.65 -0.83
C ASN A 230 -10.99 -16.98 -1.47
N THR A 231 -11.53 -17.56 -2.53
CA THR A 231 -12.66 -17.00 -3.28
C THR A 231 -14.02 -17.12 -2.57
N THR A 232 -14.07 -17.81 -1.42
CA THR A 232 -15.29 -17.89 -0.59
C THR A 232 -15.34 -16.74 0.41
N SER A 233 -14.21 -16.42 1.01
CA SER A 233 -14.09 -15.39 2.06
C SER A 233 -13.81 -14.00 1.50
N ARG A 234 -13.24 -13.90 0.30
CA ARG A 234 -12.88 -12.63 -0.36
C ARG A 234 -13.31 -12.62 -1.81
N THR A 235 -13.54 -11.41 -2.32
CA THR A 235 -13.69 -11.17 -3.75
C THR A 235 -12.36 -10.77 -4.38
N PHE A 236 -12.04 -11.40 -5.51
CA PHE A 236 -10.94 -11.06 -6.41
C PHE A 236 -11.47 -10.34 -7.66
N ALA A 237 -12.65 -9.71 -7.56
CA ALA A 237 -13.28 -9.01 -8.67
C ALA A 237 -12.38 -7.91 -9.27
N SER A 238 -11.48 -7.31 -8.49
CA SER A 238 -10.52 -6.31 -8.98
C SER A 238 -9.55 -6.90 -10.00
N CYS A 239 -9.03 -8.09 -9.73
CA CYS A 239 -8.09 -8.80 -10.60
C CYS A 239 -8.72 -9.16 -11.96
N VAL A 240 -10.00 -9.55 -11.94
CA VAL A 240 -10.75 -9.94 -13.14
C VAL A 240 -11.31 -8.72 -13.87
N GLY A 241 -11.85 -7.74 -13.14
CA GLY A 241 -12.42 -6.52 -13.69
C GLY A 241 -11.39 -5.64 -14.39
N ALA A 242 -10.13 -5.71 -13.96
CA ALA A 242 -9.00 -5.09 -14.66
C ALA A 242 -8.58 -5.84 -15.95
N GLY A 243 -9.06 -7.06 -16.17
CA GLY A 243 -8.69 -7.90 -17.31
C GLY A 243 -7.33 -8.61 -17.17
N CYS A 244 -6.62 -8.43 -16.06
CA CYS A 244 -5.28 -9.00 -15.85
C CYS A 244 -5.30 -10.50 -15.51
N HIS A 245 -6.38 -10.99 -14.89
CA HIS A 245 -6.56 -12.39 -14.54
C HIS A 245 -7.85 -12.95 -15.13
N ALA A 246 -7.76 -14.13 -15.75
CA ALA A 246 -8.90 -14.75 -16.44
C ALA A 246 -10.10 -15.04 -15.51
N THR A 247 -9.84 -15.42 -14.25
CA THR A 247 -10.88 -15.70 -13.24
C THR A 247 -10.40 -15.35 -11.84
N GLN A 248 -11.34 -15.21 -10.90
CA GLN A 248 -11.03 -15.01 -9.48
C GLN A 248 -10.24 -16.19 -8.89
N ALA A 249 -10.52 -17.42 -9.32
CA ALA A 249 -9.80 -18.61 -8.89
C ALA A 249 -8.33 -18.61 -9.37
N VAL A 250 -8.08 -18.15 -10.59
CA VAL A 250 -6.71 -17.98 -11.12
C VAL A 250 -5.95 -16.94 -10.31
N ALA A 251 -6.57 -15.80 -10.01
CA ALA A 251 -5.95 -14.75 -9.17
C ALA A 251 -5.65 -15.25 -7.74
N SER A 252 -6.61 -15.95 -7.11
CA SER A 252 -6.43 -16.54 -5.78
C SER A 252 -5.31 -17.60 -5.75
N THR A 253 -5.23 -18.45 -6.77
CA THR A 253 -4.16 -19.46 -6.89
C THR A 253 -2.79 -18.80 -7.07
N ALA A 254 -2.69 -17.75 -7.89
CA ALA A 254 -1.46 -16.99 -8.07
C ALA A 254 -1.01 -16.32 -6.76
N LEU A 255 -1.94 -15.74 -6.01
CA LEU A 255 -1.65 -15.17 -4.69
C LEU A 255 -1.15 -16.23 -3.71
N PHE A 256 -1.81 -17.39 -3.65
CA PHE A 256 -1.37 -18.49 -2.78
C PHE A 256 0.06 -18.92 -3.11
N SER A 257 0.36 -19.15 -4.39
CA SER A 257 1.72 -19.52 -4.83
C SER A 257 2.75 -18.45 -4.48
N LEU A 258 2.42 -17.16 -4.65
CA LEU A 258 3.30 -16.05 -4.30
C LEU A 258 3.59 -16.05 -2.79
N ARG A 259 2.56 -16.15 -1.96
CA ARG A 259 2.71 -16.18 -0.49
C ARG A 259 3.60 -17.32 -0.02
N THR A 260 3.44 -18.52 -0.58
CA THR A 260 4.31 -19.66 -0.26
C THR A 260 5.78 -19.37 -0.57
N GLN A 261 6.08 -18.84 -1.76
CA GLN A 261 7.46 -18.48 -2.13
C GLN A 261 8.03 -17.37 -1.23
N MET A 262 7.23 -16.35 -0.94
CA MET A 262 7.65 -15.25 -0.07
C MET A 262 7.94 -15.72 1.35
N ASN A 263 7.12 -16.60 1.91
CA ASN A 263 7.37 -17.17 3.24
C ASN A 263 8.63 -18.04 3.25
N GLN A 264 8.85 -18.86 2.21
CA GLN A 264 10.07 -19.65 2.09
C GLN A 264 11.35 -18.80 2.12
N LEU A 265 11.34 -17.66 1.41
CA LEU A 265 12.46 -16.71 1.40
C LEU A 265 12.58 -15.92 2.71
N ALA A 266 11.46 -15.37 3.20
CA ALA A 266 11.43 -14.58 4.44
C ALA A 266 11.88 -15.41 5.65
N ASP A 267 11.47 -16.69 5.75
CA ASP A 267 11.84 -17.59 6.84
C ASP A 267 13.34 -17.95 6.85
N GLN A 268 14.05 -17.82 5.72
CA GLN A 268 15.51 -17.93 5.75
C GLN A 268 16.13 -16.74 6.48
N LEU A 269 15.58 -15.54 6.28
CA LEU A 269 16.09 -14.31 6.88
C LEU A 269 15.67 -14.18 8.33
N TRP A 270 14.37 -14.33 8.63
CA TRP A 270 13.83 -14.12 9.97
C TRP A 270 12.50 -14.85 10.20
N ILE A 271 12.42 -15.50 11.36
CA ILE A 271 11.20 -16.05 11.94
C ILE A 271 10.99 -15.40 13.30
N ASP A 272 10.06 -14.45 13.33
CA ASP A 272 9.53 -13.85 14.55
C ASP A 272 8.72 -14.91 15.32
N SER A 273 9.31 -15.53 16.33
CA SER A 273 8.67 -16.66 17.02
C SER A 273 7.82 -16.20 18.21
N ASN A 274 8.03 -14.98 18.68
CA ASN A 274 7.28 -14.40 19.80
C ASN A 274 6.27 -13.32 19.37
N ASN A 275 6.21 -13.01 18.07
CA ASN A 275 5.33 -12.03 17.44
C ASN A 275 5.49 -10.61 18.00
N ASN A 276 6.71 -10.21 18.36
CA ASN A 276 7.01 -8.86 18.86
C ASN A 276 7.51 -7.89 17.77
N GLU A 277 7.56 -8.35 16.52
CA GLU A 277 8.02 -7.62 15.33
C GLU A 277 9.47 -7.08 15.44
N THR A 278 10.26 -7.65 16.34
CA THR A 278 11.65 -7.27 16.64
C THR A 278 12.55 -8.48 16.48
N ILE A 279 13.71 -8.29 15.84
CA ILE A 279 14.66 -9.40 15.67
C ILE A 279 15.37 -9.65 16.99
N ASP A 280 15.02 -10.78 17.61
CA ASP A 280 15.69 -11.28 18.79
C ASP A 280 16.85 -12.23 18.43
N ALA A 281 17.83 -12.33 19.33
CA ALA A 281 18.92 -13.30 19.16
C ALA A 281 18.38 -14.74 19.24
N ALA A 282 18.92 -15.63 18.42
CA ALA A 282 18.61 -17.05 18.50
C ALA A 282 18.95 -17.61 19.91
N PRO A 283 18.11 -18.49 20.50
CA PRO A 283 17.01 -19.21 19.85
C PRO A 283 15.62 -18.56 20.03
N THR A 284 15.52 -17.34 20.55
CA THR A 284 14.20 -16.67 20.70
C THR A 284 13.52 -16.55 19.34
N ASP A 285 14.25 -16.07 18.35
CA ASP A 285 13.85 -16.06 16.94
C ASP A 285 14.67 -17.05 16.11
N GLY A 286 14.19 -17.30 14.89
CA GLY A 286 14.87 -18.12 13.88
C GLY A 286 15.34 -17.32 12.67
N GLY A 287 16.08 -18.01 11.80
CA GLY A 287 16.62 -17.43 10.56
C GLY A 287 18.01 -16.84 10.70
N MET A 288 18.58 -16.38 9.58
CA MET A 288 19.92 -15.81 9.49
C MET A 288 20.10 -14.60 10.40
N LEU A 289 19.10 -13.70 10.46
CA LEU A 289 19.21 -12.47 11.24
C LEU A 289 19.25 -12.73 12.75
N ALA A 290 18.50 -13.71 13.24
CA ALA A 290 18.56 -14.12 14.65
C ALA A 290 19.92 -14.75 15.02
N ILE A 291 20.53 -15.51 14.11
CA ILE A 291 21.87 -16.07 14.26
C ILE A 291 22.92 -14.95 14.27
N ILE A 292 22.85 -14.03 13.31
CA ILE A 292 23.75 -12.86 13.23
C ILE A 292 23.63 -12.00 14.49
N LYS A 293 22.42 -11.75 14.99
CA LYS A 293 22.19 -10.99 16.22
C LYS A 293 22.87 -11.63 17.43
N ARG A 294 22.87 -12.98 17.51
CA ARG A 294 23.52 -13.74 18.58
C ARG A 294 25.05 -13.72 18.46
N ASP A 295 25.57 -14.02 17.27
CA ASP A 295 27.00 -14.30 17.07
C ASP A 295 27.82 -13.04 16.78
N ILE A 296 27.20 -12.00 16.22
CA ILE A 296 27.84 -10.74 15.84
C ILE A 296 27.02 -9.57 16.41
N PRO A 297 27.00 -9.39 17.75
CA PRO A 297 26.26 -8.30 18.38
C PRO A 297 26.75 -6.94 17.86
N GLY A 298 25.87 -6.19 17.20
CA GLY A 298 26.17 -4.91 16.55
C GLY A 298 26.02 -4.93 15.03
N ALA A 299 25.93 -6.10 14.40
CA ALA A 299 25.61 -6.19 12.97
C ALA A 299 24.19 -5.71 12.65
N ILE A 300 23.25 -5.78 13.60
CA ILE A 300 21.92 -5.15 13.47
C ILE A 300 21.86 -4.01 14.47
N ASN A 301 22.10 -2.79 13.99
CA ASN A 301 22.22 -1.60 14.81
C ASN A 301 21.71 -0.34 14.07
N PRO A 302 20.38 -0.17 13.98
CA PRO A 302 19.77 0.97 13.29
C PRO A 302 20.08 2.34 13.93
N SER A 303 20.65 2.35 15.14
CA SER A 303 21.01 3.57 15.86
C SER A 303 22.35 4.13 15.44
N ASP A 304 23.21 3.34 14.78
CA ASP A 304 24.41 3.89 14.15
C ASP A 304 24.07 4.47 12.76
N ASN A 305 24.95 5.32 12.25
CA ASN A 305 24.75 5.98 10.97
C ASN A 305 25.20 5.10 9.78
N VAL A 306 25.34 3.78 9.97
CA VAL A 306 25.86 2.85 8.97
C VAL A 306 24.82 1.76 8.71
N ILE A 307 24.39 1.62 7.46
CA ILE A 307 23.53 0.49 7.08
C ILE A 307 24.41 -0.71 6.75
N SER A 308 24.43 -1.71 7.62
CA SER A 308 25.07 -2.98 7.32
C SER A 308 24.20 -3.87 6.39
N PRO A 309 24.76 -4.95 5.83
CA PRO A 309 23.96 -5.97 5.13
C PRO A 309 22.84 -6.57 5.99
N ALA A 310 23.05 -6.76 7.30
CA ALA A 310 22.02 -7.30 8.19
C ALA A 310 20.91 -6.28 8.48
N ASP A 311 21.24 -4.99 8.57
CA ASP A 311 20.26 -3.89 8.67
C ASP A 311 19.39 -3.79 7.41
N GLY A 312 20.01 -3.89 6.24
CA GLY A 312 19.32 -3.89 4.96
C GLY A 312 18.39 -5.11 4.79
N ALA A 313 18.86 -6.29 5.20
CA ALA A 313 18.06 -7.51 5.20
C ALA A 313 16.89 -7.46 6.21
N GLU A 314 17.09 -6.90 7.42
CA GLU A 314 16.01 -6.61 8.37
C GLU A 314 14.94 -5.74 7.71
N PHE A 315 15.35 -4.65 7.07
CA PHE A 315 14.41 -3.74 6.41
C PHE A 315 13.58 -4.46 5.34
N ASN A 316 14.22 -5.23 4.46
CA ASN A 316 13.54 -5.92 3.36
C ASN A 316 12.61 -7.04 3.85
N VAL A 317 12.97 -7.80 4.89
CA VAL A 317 12.08 -8.83 5.44
C VAL A 317 10.89 -8.20 6.18
N LYS A 318 11.08 -7.06 6.85
CA LYS A 318 9.97 -6.28 7.43
C LYS A 318 9.09 -5.63 6.36
N LEU A 319 9.68 -5.29 5.21
CA LEU A 319 8.97 -4.70 4.08
C LEU A 319 8.03 -5.71 3.41
N PHE A 320 8.55 -6.89 3.05
CA PHE A 320 7.83 -7.86 2.20
C PHE A 320 7.41 -9.16 2.88
N GLY A 321 7.96 -9.50 4.03
CA GLY A 321 7.63 -10.72 4.76
C GLY A 321 6.22 -10.66 5.34
N GLU A 322 5.41 -11.67 5.06
CA GLU A 322 4.06 -11.78 5.61
C GLU A 322 4.12 -11.95 7.13
N GLY A 323 3.35 -11.13 7.87
CA GLY A 323 3.27 -11.21 9.33
C GLY A 323 4.55 -10.79 10.07
N ARG A 324 5.53 -10.17 9.38
CA ARG A 324 6.81 -9.77 9.98
C ARG A 324 6.82 -8.38 10.60
N TYR A 325 6.03 -7.46 10.03
CA TYR A 325 5.97 -6.09 10.53
C TYR A 325 4.65 -5.40 10.19
N GLY A 326 4.09 -4.68 11.15
CA GLY A 326 2.77 -4.06 11.07
C GLY A 326 2.66 -2.90 10.09
N ASN A 327 3.78 -2.24 9.75
CA ASN A 327 3.83 -1.06 8.85
C ASN A 327 4.60 -1.28 7.53
N GLY A 328 4.93 -2.53 7.21
CA GLY A 328 5.53 -2.89 5.92
C GLY A 328 4.59 -2.69 4.73
N ASP A 329 4.95 -3.26 3.59
CA ASP A 329 4.16 -3.16 2.36
C ASP A 329 2.78 -3.81 2.51
N LYS A 330 2.73 -4.98 3.17
CA LYS A 330 1.50 -5.75 3.51
C LYS A 330 0.61 -6.13 2.33
N SER A 331 1.07 -5.96 1.09
CA SER A 331 0.37 -6.47 -0.10
C SER A 331 0.56 -7.97 -0.31
N LEU A 332 1.28 -8.65 0.59
CA LEU A 332 1.75 -10.04 0.40
C LEU A 332 2.64 -10.15 -0.84
N ALA A 333 3.49 -9.12 -1.03
CA ALA A 333 4.33 -8.87 -2.19
C ALA A 333 3.59 -8.67 -3.53
N VAL A 334 2.25 -8.59 -3.54
CA VAL A 334 1.47 -8.38 -4.77
C VAL A 334 1.85 -7.08 -5.47
N HIS A 335 2.16 -6.01 -4.74
CA HIS A 335 2.60 -4.75 -5.36
C HIS A 335 3.78 -4.97 -6.32
N ASN A 336 4.73 -5.82 -5.93
CA ASN A 336 5.88 -6.13 -6.76
C ASN A 336 6.52 -7.49 -6.45
N PRO A 337 5.96 -8.58 -6.99
CA PRO A 337 6.44 -9.93 -6.69
C PRO A 337 7.86 -10.19 -7.22
N PHE A 338 8.31 -9.44 -8.23
CA PHE A 338 9.63 -9.61 -8.81
C PHE A 338 10.70 -8.94 -7.95
N LEU A 339 10.48 -7.68 -7.57
CA LEU A 339 11.35 -6.95 -6.65
C LEU A 339 11.43 -7.68 -5.31
N ALA A 340 10.28 -7.99 -4.71
CA ALA A 340 10.24 -8.60 -3.37
C ALA A 340 11.05 -9.90 -3.30
N LYS A 341 10.84 -10.83 -4.25
CA LYS A 341 11.61 -12.08 -4.30
C LYS A 341 13.09 -11.84 -4.52
N ALA A 342 13.45 -10.94 -5.44
CA ALA A 342 14.83 -10.66 -5.77
C ALA A 342 15.59 -10.02 -4.61
N LEU A 343 14.98 -9.08 -3.89
CA LEU A 343 15.61 -8.45 -2.73
C LEU A 343 15.82 -9.45 -1.59
N LEU A 344 14.83 -10.27 -1.24
CA LEU A 344 15.01 -11.27 -0.19
C LEU A 344 16.07 -12.31 -0.58
N ALA A 345 16.07 -12.79 -1.83
CA ALA A 345 17.07 -13.73 -2.33
C ALA A 345 18.49 -13.14 -2.37
N ALA A 346 18.61 -11.86 -2.76
CA ALA A 346 19.88 -11.15 -2.76
C ALA A 346 20.39 -10.91 -1.34
N ASN A 347 19.50 -10.57 -0.39
CA ASN A 347 19.88 -10.47 1.02
C ASN A 347 20.37 -11.79 1.57
N ILE A 348 19.69 -12.91 1.29
CA ILE A 348 20.16 -14.25 1.68
C ILE A 348 21.61 -14.45 1.20
N THR A 349 21.87 -14.20 -0.09
CA THR A 349 23.20 -14.38 -0.68
C THR A 349 24.24 -13.48 -0.03
N GLU A 350 23.92 -12.21 0.20
CA GLU A 350 24.82 -11.26 0.85
C GLU A 350 25.13 -11.65 2.29
N LEU A 351 24.12 -12.04 3.09
CA LEU A 351 24.34 -12.48 4.47
C LEU A 351 25.24 -13.72 4.54
N GLN A 352 25.07 -14.68 3.64
CA GLN A 352 25.95 -15.85 3.55
C GLN A 352 27.40 -15.45 3.27
N GLN A 353 27.61 -14.50 2.35
CA GLN A 353 28.95 -14.03 1.97
C GLN A 353 29.61 -13.17 3.06
N THR A 354 28.85 -12.27 3.70
CA THR A 354 29.39 -11.33 4.70
C THR A 354 29.58 -11.99 6.06
N TYR A 355 28.65 -12.83 6.49
CA TYR A 355 28.62 -13.35 7.86
C TYR A 355 28.85 -14.86 7.97
N GLY A 356 28.97 -15.58 6.85
CA GLY A 356 29.20 -17.04 6.85
C GLY A 356 28.04 -17.87 7.38
N VAL A 357 26.85 -17.27 7.53
CA VAL A 357 25.63 -18.00 7.92
C VAL A 357 25.16 -18.90 6.77
N SER A 358 24.48 -19.99 7.10
CA SER A 358 23.95 -20.95 6.12
C SER A 358 22.43 -20.84 6.01
N LEU A 359 21.87 -21.34 4.90
CA LEU A 359 20.42 -21.52 4.78
C LEU A 359 19.89 -22.37 5.94
N ARG A 360 18.75 -21.97 6.48
CA ARG A 360 18.00 -22.78 7.45
C ARG A 360 17.41 -24.01 6.77
N ASP A 361 16.86 -23.82 5.57
CA ASP A 361 16.34 -24.90 4.73
C ASP A 361 17.10 -24.94 3.39
N PRO A 362 18.01 -25.91 3.20
CA PRO A 362 18.73 -26.08 1.94
C PRO A 362 17.82 -26.27 0.72
N GLY A 363 16.58 -26.74 0.91
CA GLY A 363 15.59 -26.90 -0.17
C GLY A 363 15.19 -25.58 -0.84
N VAL A 364 15.43 -24.43 -0.18
CA VAL A 364 15.11 -23.10 -0.70
C VAL A 364 16.20 -22.56 -1.66
N ALA A 365 17.38 -23.20 -1.74
CA ALA A 365 18.48 -22.74 -2.59
C ALA A 365 18.08 -22.56 -4.07
N GLY A 366 17.24 -23.45 -4.61
CA GLY A 366 16.73 -23.34 -5.98
C GLY A 366 15.86 -22.10 -6.18
N LEU A 367 15.00 -21.77 -5.21
CA LEU A 367 14.14 -20.59 -5.25
C LEU A 367 14.95 -19.28 -5.13
N VAL A 368 16.01 -19.27 -4.30
CA VAL A 368 16.94 -18.13 -4.20
C VAL A 368 17.56 -17.85 -5.57
N GLN A 369 18.12 -18.89 -6.20
CA GLN A 369 18.75 -18.75 -7.50
C GLN A 369 17.74 -18.33 -8.59
N GLU A 370 16.56 -18.95 -8.63
CA GLU A 370 15.50 -18.60 -9.58
C GLU A 370 15.07 -17.14 -9.44
N SER A 371 14.94 -16.64 -8.20
CA SER A 371 14.49 -15.27 -7.92
C SER A 371 15.50 -14.23 -8.41
N ILE A 372 16.79 -14.49 -8.25
CA ILE A 372 17.87 -13.65 -8.78
C ILE A 372 17.88 -13.69 -10.31
N ASP A 373 17.78 -14.89 -10.90
CA ASP A 373 17.83 -15.05 -12.36
C ASP A 373 16.59 -14.50 -13.06
N ALA A 374 15.42 -14.51 -12.41
CA ALA A 374 14.19 -13.94 -12.97
C ALA A 374 14.31 -12.44 -13.25
N VAL A 375 14.98 -11.68 -12.38
CA VAL A 375 15.23 -10.24 -12.60
C VAL A 375 16.24 -10.03 -13.74
N ARG A 376 17.28 -10.87 -13.82
CA ARG A 376 18.25 -10.82 -14.92
C ARG A 376 17.60 -11.10 -16.28
N ARG A 377 16.69 -12.09 -16.35
CA ARG A 377 15.99 -12.47 -17.59
C ARG A 377 14.97 -11.45 -18.08
N ARG A 378 14.44 -10.60 -17.20
CA ARG A 378 13.49 -9.53 -17.57
C ARG A 378 14.16 -8.35 -18.29
N GLN A 379 15.42 -8.51 -18.66
CA GLN A 379 16.26 -7.59 -19.41
C GLN A 379 16.58 -8.29 -20.73
N PRO A 380 15.85 -7.99 -21.83
CA PRO A 380 16.09 -6.74 -22.55
C PRO A 380 14.81 -6.17 -23.24
N GLY A 381 14.46 -4.91 -22.95
CA GLY A 381 13.65 -4.10 -23.87
C GLY A 381 12.15 -3.97 -23.57
N LEU A 382 11.70 -4.09 -22.32
CA LEU A 382 10.29 -3.85 -21.99
C LEU A 382 9.93 -2.35 -21.83
N PHE A 383 10.90 -1.44 -21.78
CA PHE A 383 10.66 0.00 -21.84
C PHE A 383 11.60 0.68 -22.85
N ARG A 384 11.23 0.58 -24.13
CA ARG A 384 11.61 1.58 -25.14
C ARG A 384 10.34 2.19 -25.70
N THR A 385 9.92 3.31 -25.11
CA THR A 385 9.47 4.49 -25.86
C THR A 385 9.80 5.70 -24.99
N GLY A 386 10.51 6.66 -25.56
CA GLY A 386 11.26 7.65 -24.80
C GLY A 386 10.40 8.66 -24.07
N HIS A 387 11.01 9.40 -23.16
CA HIS A 387 11.38 10.78 -23.39
C HIS A 387 12.67 11.06 -22.63
N GLY A 388 13.69 11.56 -23.34
CA GLY A 388 14.79 12.21 -22.68
C GLY A 388 14.31 13.57 -22.15
N ARG A 389 14.58 13.82 -20.87
CA ARG A 389 15.18 15.06 -20.36
C ARG A 389 15.57 14.88 -18.91
#